data_AF-Q6GKY3-F1
#
_entry.id   AF-Q6GKY3-F1
#
_cell.length_a   1.000
_cell.length_b   1.000
_cell.length_c   1.000
_cell.angle_alpha   90.00
_cell.angle_beta   90.00
_cell.angle_gamma   90.00
#
_symmetry.space_group_name_H-M   'P 1'
#
loop_
_entity.id
_entity.type
_entity.pdbx_description
1 polymer ?
#
loop_
_entity_poly.entity_id
_entity_poly.type
_entity_poly.pdbx_seq_one_letter_code
_entity_poly.pdbx_strand_id
1 'polypeptide(L)'
;MVPYRRMVSPDYADGIAAPRVSHHGRLPPARQVSLKIHRSSYETDSNFTVMLAVFGQFMDHDITATSLTTSQEGESIDCCVAATREQHPECYPVDILPDDPYYKQYNISCMNFVRSAPAPTGRFGPRMQLNQATAFIDASVVYGNLEQRQNQLRSFINGSLRMFVTDDGRQLLPISSNPADGCNRVQMTRLGKYCFESGDDRANENLLLTSMHLLWARHHNYLARQLQEQNPHWEDERLYQEARKILGAQMAHITYNEFLPVLLGKNISEAKGLLPAKHNLNAPDTYDPEVDPSIANCFAAAAFRFAHTLLPGLFNISRDNSTPEAIELHKMLFNPFSLWAEHGIDHALMTAANTPVMQVDRFFSLEVTQKLFEGTAEDRVPLCGLDLVSLNIQRGRDHGIPSYPVFRRHCRLPPVDTWEEMSQAIDNATLDSIRQIYESPQDVDVYTGALSEPPLDGAIFGPLLSCMVSDQFLRLKLGDSHWYERKMGPQKFTKAQLAEIYKTSLAAIICRNSDGITRVREHVMQRLRDGGNPHVDCQDLEGFHFNFEPWSEKQQPQDLHSAGISRGSTSVRVMSKANHQAHNVTLHIDKGI
;
A
#
# COMPACT_ATOMS: atom_id res chain seq x y z
N MET A 1 8.77 -8.37 -9.37
CA MET A 1 7.48 -8.27 -10.07
C MET A 1 7.00 -9.67 -10.42
N VAL A 2 5.75 -10.01 -10.11
CA VAL A 2 5.18 -11.35 -10.35
C VAL A 2 3.70 -11.23 -10.79
N PRO A 3 3.13 -12.21 -11.51
CA PRO A 3 1.70 -12.22 -11.80
C PRO A 3 0.87 -12.23 -10.51
N TYR A 4 -0.26 -11.53 -10.50
CA TYR A 4 -1.23 -11.69 -9.41
C TYR A 4 -1.73 -13.13 -9.32
N ARG A 5 -1.94 -13.65 -8.11
CA ARG A 5 -2.58 -14.94 -7.89
C ARG A 5 -4.06 -14.87 -8.27
N ARG A 6 -4.64 -15.98 -8.74
CA ARG A 6 -6.08 -16.10 -8.99
C ARG A 6 -6.73 -16.87 -7.83
N MET A 7 -7.65 -16.23 -7.12
CA MET A 7 -8.48 -16.89 -6.09
C MET A 7 -9.53 -17.82 -6.74
N VAL A 8 -10.01 -17.41 -7.91
CA VAL A 8 -10.91 -18.15 -8.81
C VAL A 8 -10.42 -17.98 -10.25
N SER A 9 -10.77 -18.94 -11.12
CA SER A 9 -10.45 -18.85 -12.56
C SER A 9 -10.97 -17.53 -13.15
N PRO A 10 -10.21 -16.86 -14.03
CA PRO A 10 -10.64 -15.61 -14.64
C PRO A 10 -11.83 -15.82 -15.59
N ASP A 11 -12.62 -14.77 -15.74
CA ASP A 11 -13.79 -14.71 -16.61
C ASP A 11 -13.56 -13.67 -17.72
N TYR A 12 -13.07 -14.17 -18.85
CA TYR A 12 -12.86 -13.40 -20.08
C TYR A 12 -13.86 -13.86 -21.13
N ALA A 13 -14.33 -12.93 -21.98
CA ALA A 13 -15.37 -13.22 -22.97
C ALA A 13 -14.97 -14.30 -23.99
N ASP A 14 -13.68 -14.35 -24.34
CA ASP A 14 -13.08 -15.35 -25.22
C ASP A 14 -12.37 -16.47 -24.44
N GLY A 15 -12.50 -16.48 -23.11
CA GLY A 15 -11.77 -17.36 -22.20
C GLY A 15 -10.26 -17.09 -22.09
N ILE A 16 -9.75 -16.05 -22.77
CA ILE A 16 -8.32 -15.78 -22.90
C ILE A 16 -7.98 -14.35 -22.43
N ALA A 17 -8.46 -13.31 -23.09
CA ALA A 17 -8.03 -11.94 -22.82
C ALA A 17 -9.07 -10.87 -23.13
N ALA A 18 -10.12 -11.14 -23.91
CA ALA A 18 -11.16 -10.17 -24.20
C ALA A 18 -11.93 -9.82 -22.91
N PRO A 19 -12.05 -8.52 -22.52
CA PRO A 19 -12.72 -8.12 -21.29
C PRO A 19 -14.09 -8.76 -21.09
N ARG A 20 -14.47 -8.99 -19.83
CA ARG A 20 -15.71 -9.68 -19.45
C ARG A 20 -16.94 -9.06 -20.13
N VAL A 21 -17.87 -9.90 -20.56
CA VAL A 21 -19.18 -9.52 -21.14
C VAL A 21 -20.31 -10.23 -20.40
N SER A 22 -21.55 -9.79 -20.62
CA SER A 22 -22.72 -10.44 -20.03
C SER A 22 -23.02 -11.74 -20.76
N HIS A 23 -23.60 -12.72 -20.08
CA HIS A 23 -24.14 -13.91 -20.73
C HIS A 23 -25.26 -13.62 -21.75
N HIS A 24 -25.92 -12.46 -21.63
CA HIS A 24 -27.03 -12.03 -22.49
C HIS A 24 -26.63 -10.96 -23.52
N GLY A 25 -25.35 -10.59 -23.58
CA GLY A 25 -24.84 -9.61 -24.54
C GLY A 25 -23.77 -8.72 -23.93
N ARG A 26 -24.11 -7.46 -23.67
CA ARG A 26 -23.17 -6.46 -23.14
C ARG A 26 -23.44 -6.18 -21.68
N LEU A 27 -22.38 -6.05 -20.88
CA LEU A 27 -22.49 -5.50 -19.53
C LEU A 27 -22.90 -4.02 -19.61
N PRO A 28 -23.63 -3.50 -18.61
CA PRO A 28 -23.94 -2.08 -18.54
C PRO A 28 -22.64 -1.24 -18.51
N PRO A 29 -22.60 -0.05 -19.14
CA PRO A 29 -21.45 0.83 -19.05
C PRO A 29 -21.06 1.10 -17.60
N ALA A 30 -19.76 1.06 -17.28
CA ALA A 30 -19.29 1.26 -15.91
C ALA A 30 -19.80 2.59 -15.30
N ARG A 31 -19.93 3.63 -16.14
CA ARG A 31 -20.50 4.92 -15.75
C ARG A 31 -21.97 4.85 -15.35
N GLN A 32 -22.78 4.03 -16.00
CA GLN A 32 -24.19 3.85 -15.61
C GLN A 32 -24.30 3.13 -14.26
N VAL A 33 -23.45 2.13 -14.01
CA VAL A 33 -23.36 1.46 -12.70
C VAL A 33 -22.98 2.47 -11.62
N SER A 34 -21.96 3.31 -11.89
CA SER A 34 -21.54 4.39 -10.98
C SER A 34 -22.69 5.36 -10.66
N LEU A 35 -23.38 5.90 -11.68
CA LEU A 35 -24.46 6.88 -11.50
C LEU A 35 -25.68 6.33 -10.75
N LYS A 36 -26.03 5.06 -10.96
CA LYS A 36 -27.34 4.50 -10.56
C LYS A 36 -27.25 3.72 -9.25
N ILE A 37 -26.18 2.95 -9.08
CA ILE A 37 -25.97 2.15 -7.87
C ILE A 37 -25.09 2.90 -6.88
N HIS A 38 -24.00 3.50 -7.38
CA HIS A 38 -22.99 4.17 -6.56
C HIS A 38 -23.16 5.68 -6.46
N ARG A 39 -24.42 6.12 -6.30
CA ARG A 39 -24.77 7.54 -6.17
C ARG A 39 -24.09 8.20 -4.98
N SER A 40 -24.14 9.54 -4.94
CA SER A 40 -23.62 10.27 -3.79
C SER A 40 -24.48 10.15 -2.54
N SER A 41 -23.80 9.96 -1.41
CA SER A 41 -24.32 10.14 -0.06
C SER A 41 -23.39 11.09 0.71
N TYR A 42 -23.93 11.75 1.73
CA TYR A 42 -23.16 12.60 2.66
C TYR A 42 -23.14 12.02 4.07
N GLU A 43 -23.59 10.77 4.22
CA GLU A 43 -23.52 10.06 5.49
C GLU A 43 -22.05 9.75 5.82
N THR A 44 -21.68 10.04 7.06
CA THR A 44 -20.34 9.78 7.57
C THR A 44 -20.40 8.68 8.62
N ASP A 45 -19.34 7.88 8.70
CA ASP A 45 -19.14 7.01 9.85
C ASP A 45 -18.38 7.78 10.93
N SER A 46 -19.10 8.13 11.99
CA SER A 46 -18.53 8.88 13.11
C SER A 46 -17.61 8.05 14.01
N ASN A 47 -17.48 6.74 13.78
CA ASN A 47 -16.62 5.85 14.57
C ASN A 47 -15.17 5.84 14.06
N PHE A 48 -14.92 6.21 12.81
CA PHE A 48 -13.59 6.13 12.20
C PHE A 48 -13.13 7.48 11.64
N THR A 49 -11.84 7.59 11.38
CA THR A 49 -11.21 8.82 10.86
C THR A 49 -10.60 8.54 9.50
N VAL A 50 -10.35 9.59 8.72
CA VAL A 50 -9.69 9.53 7.41
C VAL A 50 -8.32 8.85 7.49
N MET A 51 -7.68 8.83 8.67
CA MET A 51 -6.45 8.08 8.90
C MET A 51 -6.59 6.58 8.57
N LEU A 52 -7.80 6.00 8.71
CA LEU A 52 -8.08 4.63 8.27
C LEU A 52 -7.86 4.47 6.75
N ALA A 53 -8.39 5.39 5.96
CA ALA A 53 -8.23 5.38 4.50
C ALA A 53 -6.79 5.68 4.09
N VAL A 54 -6.13 6.63 4.74
CA VAL A 54 -4.73 7.02 4.46
C VAL A 54 -3.77 5.87 4.77
N PHE A 55 -3.89 5.24 5.94
CA PHE A 55 -3.07 4.08 6.28
C PHE A 55 -3.37 2.89 5.38
N GLY A 56 -4.65 2.67 5.04
CA GLY A 56 -5.08 1.63 4.09
C GLY A 56 -4.45 1.82 2.70
N GLN A 57 -4.45 3.04 2.16
CA GLN A 57 -3.81 3.37 0.88
C GLN A 57 -2.28 3.19 0.95
N PHE A 58 -1.64 3.70 2.01
CA PHE A 58 -0.20 3.57 2.19
C PHE A 58 0.24 2.11 2.25
N MET A 59 -0.51 1.25 2.95
CA MET A 59 -0.24 -0.18 3.01
C MET A 59 -0.62 -0.92 1.72
N ASP A 60 -1.70 -0.53 1.01
CA ASP A 60 -1.99 -1.06 -0.33
C ASP A 60 -0.81 -0.83 -1.27
N HIS A 61 -0.19 0.35 -1.22
CA HIS A 61 0.94 0.71 -2.08
C HIS A 61 2.20 -0.10 -1.75
N ASP A 62 2.31 -0.65 -0.54
CA ASP A 62 3.40 -1.56 -0.16
C ASP A 62 3.28 -2.93 -0.84
N ILE A 63 2.04 -3.40 -1.05
CA ILE A 63 1.80 -4.78 -1.51
C ILE A 63 1.22 -4.87 -2.93
N THR A 64 0.69 -3.78 -3.50
CA THR A 64 0.09 -3.76 -4.84
C THR A 64 0.59 -2.59 -5.69
N ALA A 65 0.93 -2.88 -6.94
CA ALA A 65 1.19 -1.90 -8.00
C ALA A 65 0.88 -2.54 -9.35
N THR A 66 -0.29 -2.24 -9.93
CA THR A 66 -0.68 -2.83 -11.22
C THR A 66 -0.02 -2.07 -12.37
N SER A 67 0.77 -2.77 -13.18
CA SER A 67 1.40 -2.20 -14.37
C SER A 67 0.37 -1.82 -15.44
N LEU A 68 0.58 -0.67 -16.11
CA LEU A 68 -0.21 -0.21 -17.24
C LEU A 68 0.58 -0.34 -18.54
N THR A 69 -0.12 -0.60 -19.65
CA THR A 69 0.48 -0.55 -20.98
C THR A 69 0.79 0.91 -21.35
N THR A 70 2.00 1.18 -21.83
CA THR A 70 2.46 2.50 -22.32
C THR A 70 2.82 2.44 -23.80
N SER A 71 3.08 3.60 -24.43
CA SER A 71 3.68 3.62 -25.78
C SER A 71 5.09 3.01 -25.79
N GLN A 72 5.69 2.84 -26.98
CA GLN A 72 7.07 2.36 -27.11
C GLN A 72 8.07 3.30 -26.45
N GLU A 73 7.75 4.59 -26.42
CA GLU A 73 8.52 5.67 -25.81
C GLU A 73 8.19 5.87 -24.31
N GLY A 74 7.27 5.08 -23.75
CA GLY A 74 6.82 5.17 -22.37
C GLY A 74 5.76 6.24 -22.11
N GLU A 75 5.17 6.82 -23.15
CA GLU A 75 4.15 7.85 -23.04
C GLU A 75 2.76 7.28 -22.72
N SER A 76 1.91 8.12 -22.13
CA SER A 76 0.50 7.79 -21.85
C SER A 76 -0.29 7.61 -23.15
N ILE A 77 -1.16 6.60 -23.19
CA ILE A 77 -2.02 6.31 -24.35
C ILE A 77 -3.37 7.01 -24.18
N ASP A 78 -3.81 7.73 -25.20
CA ASP A 78 -5.18 8.26 -25.32
C ASP A 78 -6.07 7.29 -26.10
N CYS A 79 -7.01 6.67 -25.39
CA CYS A 79 -7.97 5.73 -25.94
C CYS A 79 -9.30 6.37 -26.32
N CYS A 80 -9.51 7.67 -26.07
CA CYS A 80 -10.74 8.38 -26.47
C CYS A 80 -10.65 8.96 -27.90
N VAL A 81 -10.06 8.20 -28.82
CA VAL A 81 -9.97 8.59 -30.24
C VAL A 81 -11.32 8.45 -30.95
N ALA A 82 -11.60 9.35 -31.89
CA ALA A 82 -12.84 9.33 -32.66
C ALA A 82 -13.05 7.98 -33.37
N ALA A 83 -14.31 7.52 -33.41
CA ALA A 83 -14.76 6.22 -33.93
C ALA A 83 -14.38 5.90 -35.40
N THR A 84 -13.74 6.83 -36.11
CA THR A 84 -13.24 6.66 -37.47
C THR A 84 -11.84 6.04 -37.55
N ARG A 85 -11.20 5.77 -36.41
CA ARG A 85 -9.88 5.10 -36.35
C ARG A 85 -10.00 3.74 -35.69
N GLU A 86 -9.28 2.76 -36.25
CA GLU A 86 -9.10 1.45 -35.60
C GLU A 86 -8.45 1.68 -34.23
N GLN A 87 -9.13 1.21 -33.18
CA GLN A 87 -8.67 1.37 -31.81
C GLN A 87 -7.74 0.21 -31.45
N HIS A 88 -6.62 0.51 -30.79
CA HIS A 88 -5.67 -0.51 -30.37
C HIS A 88 -6.32 -1.49 -29.37
N PRO A 89 -6.02 -2.81 -29.40
CA PRO A 89 -6.64 -3.81 -28.50
C PRO A 89 -6.43 -3.57 -26.99
N GLU A 90 -5.44 -2.75 -26.63
CA GLU A 90 -5.14 -2.36 -25.25
C GLU A 90 -5.93 -1.13 -24.78
N CYS A 91 -6.73 -0.52 -25.66
CA CYS A 91 -7.66 0.53 -25.31
C CYS A 91 -9.01 -0.06 -24.93
N TYR A 92 -9.51 0.31 -23.75
CA TYR A 92 -10.78 -0.15 -23.22
C TYR A 92 -11.51 0.97 -22.49
N PRO A 93 -11.80 2.09 -23.18
CA PRO A 93 -12.37 3.29 -22.57
C PRO A 93 -13.69 3.00 -21.86
N VAL A 94 -14.03 3.84 -20.88
CA VAL A 94 -15.36 3.84 -20.29
C VAL A 94 -16.29 4.66 -21.17
N ASP A 95 -17.34 4.01 -21.68
CA ASP A 95 -18.38 4.66 -22.45
C ASP A 95 -19.20 5.63 -21.58
N ILE A 96 -19.36 6.86 -22.05
CA ILE A 96 -20.22 7.88 -21.43
C ILE A 96 -21.42 8.13 -22.34
N LEU A 97 -22.62 7.96 -21.80
CA LEU A 97 -23.86 8.11 -22.56
C LEU A 97 -24.22 9.59 -22.77
N PRO A 98 -24.95 9.95 -23.86
CA PRO A 98 -25.28 11.35 -24.17
C PRO A 98 -26.13 12.08 -23.12
N ASP A 99 -26.81 11.35 -22.24
CA ASP A 99 -27.64 11.86 -21.15
C ASP A 99 -26.91 11.90 -19.80
N ASP A 100 -25.59 11.65 -19.75
CA ASP A 100 -24.80 11.77 -18.53
C ASP A 100 -24.96 13.17 -17.90
N PRO A 101 -25.32 13.28 -16.61
CA PRO A 101 -25.64 14.56 -15.99
C PRO A 101 -24.43 15.48 -15.79
N TYR A 102 -23.20 14.93 -15.74
CA TYR A 102 -21.98 15.68 -15.50
C TYR A 102 -21.18 15.89 -16.79
N TYR A 103 -20.93 14.84 -17.57
CA TYR A 103 -20.03 14.93 -18.74
C TYR A 103 -20.66 15.61 -19.96
N LYS A 104 -22.00 15.64 -20.05
CA LYS A 104 -22.72 16.30 -21.14
C LYS A 104 -22.37 17.79 -21.28
N GLN A 105 -22.11 18.49 -20.16
CA GLN A 105 -21.76 19.92 -20.19
C GLN A 105 -20.40 20.19 -20.86
N TYR A 106 -19.53 19.17 -20.91
CA TYR A 106 -18.21 19.23 -21.53
C TYR A 106 -18.17 18.59 -22.93
N ASN A 107 -19.30 18.08 -23.43
CA ASN A 107 -19.41 17.34 -24.68
C ASN A 107 -18.45 16.13 -24.76
N ILE A 108 -18.29 15.42 -23.64
CA ILE A 108 -17.41 14.25 -23.52
C ILE A 108 -18.26 12.98 -23.57
N SER A 109 -17.88 12.04 -24.44
CA SER A 109 -18.54 10.73 -24.63
C SER A 109 -17.68 9.52 -24.25
N CYS A 110 -16.46 9.75 -23.76
CA CYS A 110 -15.50 8.71 -23.42
C CYS A 110 -14.63 9.15 -22.25
N MET A 111 -14.34 8.23 -21.34
CA MET A 111 -13.31 8.41 -20.33
C MET A 111 -12.14 7.46 -20.61
N ASN A 112 -10.93 8.04 -20.68
CA ASN A 112 -9.74 7.32 -21.10
C ASN A 112 -9.44 6.15 -20.16
N PHE A 113 -9.23 4.96 -20.72
CA PHE A 113 -8.84 3.79 -19.97
C PHE A 113 -7.98 2.86 -20.82
N VAL A 114 -6.79 2.59 -20.29
CA VAL A 114 -5.80 1.67 -20.88
C VAL A 114 -5.78 0.39 -20.05
N ARG A 115 -5.79 -0.75 -20.74
CA ARG A 115 -5.72 -2.07 -20.12
C ARG A 115 -4.40 -2.26 -19.36
N SER A 116 -4.45 -2.99 -18.26
CA SER A 116 -3.28 -3.30 -17.45
C SER A 116 -2.34 -4.26 -18.18
N ALA A 117 -1.03 -4.00 -18.12
CA ALA A 117 -0.05 -4.78 -18.86
C ALA A 117 -0.12 -6.28 -18.51
N PRO A 118 -0.04 -7.18 -19.52
CA PRO A 118 -0.07 -8.61 -19.28
C PRO A 118 1.24 -9.07 -18.63
N ALA A 119 1.16 -9.96 -17.64
CA ALA A 119 2.31 -10.57 -17.00
C ALA A 119 2.88 -11.71 -17.87
N PRO A 120 4.20 -11.81 -18.02
CA PRO A 120 4.82 -12.91 -18.76
C PRO A 120 4.78 -14.19 -17.91
N THR A 121 3.85 -15.10 -18.22
CA THR A 121 3.70 -16.37 -17.48
C THR A 121 4.54 -17.51 -18.06
N GLY A 122 5.03 -17.38 -19.30
CA GLY A 122 5.75 -18.43 -20.02
C GLY A 122 4.91 -19.69 -20.30
N ARG A 123 3.58 -19.62 -20.15
CA ARG A 123 2.65 -20.75 -20.33
C ARG A 123 1.41 -20.31 -21.12
N PHE A 124 0.83 -21.22 -21.89
CA PHE A 124 -0.49 -21.01 -22.48
C PHE A 124 -1.55 -20.90 -21.37
N GLY A 125 -2.41 -19.89 -21.48
CA GLY A 125 -3.47 -19.65 -20.51
C GLY A 125 -4.10 -18.27 -20.67
N PRO A 126 -5.10 -17.95 -19.82
CA PRO A 126 -5.73 -16.65 -19.82
C PRO A 126 -4.76 -15.54 -19.40
N ARG A 127 -5.10 -14.31 -19.77
CA ARG A 127 -4.35 -13.09 -19.42
C ARG A 127 -4.24 -12.95 -17.91
N MET A 128 -3.01 -12.65 -17.47
CA MET A 128 -2.67 -12.37 -16.07
C MET A 128 -2.12 -10.96 -16.00
N GLN A 129 -2.43 -10.21 -14.94
CA GLN A 129 -1.87 -8.88 -14.72
C GLN A 129 -0.67 -8.96 -13.79
N LEU A 130 0.26 -8.02 -13.94
CA LEU A 130 1.51 -7.97 -13.20
C LEU A 130 1.37 -7.13 -11.94
N ASN A 131 1.81 -7.66 -10.80
CA ASN A 131 2.13 -6.88 -9.62
C ASN A 131 3.59 -6.42 -9.68
N GLN A 132 3.80 -5.11 -9.68
CA GLN A 132 5.12 -4.52 -9.64
C GLN A 132 5.66 -4.44 -8.21
N ALA A 133 4.80 -4.30 -7.20
CA ALA A 133 5.19 -4.28 -5.78
C ALA A 133 5.69 -5.65 -5.30
N THR A 134 6.36 -5.68 -4.15
CA THR A 134 6.56 -6.93 -3.41
C THR A 134 5.18 -7.35 -2.85
N ALA A 135 4.98 -8.64 -2.56
CA ALA A 135 3.71 -9.06 -1.95
C ALA A 135 3.70 -8.84 -0.42
N PHE A 136 4.88 -8.71 0.18
CA PHE A 136 5.08 -8.72 1.63
C PHE A 136 4.87 -7.33 2.22
N ILE A 137 4.48 -7.27 3.49
CA ILE A 137 4.44 -6.02 4.25
C ILE A 137 5.85 -5.73 4.76
N ASP A 138 6.69 -5.24 3.85
CA ASP A 138 8.15 -5.11 4.01
C ASP A 138 8.64 -3.65 3.93
N ALA A 139 7.71 -2.70 3.85
CA ALA A 139 7.97 -1.27 3.70
C ALA A 139 8.70 -0.90 2.40
N SER A 140 8.54 -1.70 1.34
CA SER A 140 8.89 -1.30 -0.01
C SER A 140 8.24 0.02 -0.44
N VAL A 141 7.09 0.41 0.13
CA VAL A 141 6.49 1.75 -0.07
C VAL A 141 7.41 2.90 0.39
N VAL A 142 8.30 2.64 1.36
CA VAL A 142 9.33 3.59 1.85
C VAL A 142 10.65 3.39 1.12
N TYR A 143 11.09 2.14 0.94
CA TYR A 143 12.45 1.81 0.49
C TYR A 143 12.58 1.59 -1.02
N GLY A 144 11.49 1.27 -1.71
CA GLY A 144 11.48 0.78 -3.07
C GLY A 144 11.72 -0.73 -3.14
N ASN A 145 11.23 -1.32 -4.22
CA ASN A 145 11.33 -2.75 -4.54
C ASN A 145 12.50 -3.09 -5.50
N LEU A 146 13.31 -2.09 -5.89
CA LEU A 146 14.50 -2.24 -6.73
C LEU A 146 15.73 -1.68 -6.01
N GLU A 147 16.86 -2.37 -6.12
CA GLU A 147 18.13 -1.96 -5.52
C GLU A 147 18.56 -0.56 -5.98
N GLN A 148 18.34 -0.23 -7.26
CA GLN A 148 18.61 1.11 -7.79
C GLN A 148 17.82 2.19 -7.04
N ARG A 149 16.52 1.96 -6.77
CA ARG A 149 15.66 2.91 -6.05
C ARG A 149 16.08 3.01 -4.58
N GLN A 150 16.38 1.87 -3.94
CA GLN A 150 16.91 1.84 -2.58
C GLN A 150 18.19 2.68 -2.46
N ASN A 151 19.15 2.51 -3.37
CA ASN A 151 20.40 3.26 -3.37
C ASN A 151 20.18 4.76 -3.62
N GLN A 152 19.24 5.15 -4.48
CA GLN A 152 18.89 6.56 -4.71
C GLN A 152 18.31 7.25 -3.47
N LEU A 153 17.55 6.51 -2.66
CA LEU A 153 16.90 7.02 -1.47
C LEU A 153 17.81 7.03 -0.23
N ARG A 154 18.97 6.37 -0.28
CA ARG A 154 19.93 6.33 0.84
C ARG A 154 20.87 7.52 0.83
N SER A 155 21.29 7.94 2.02
CA SER A 155 22.39 8.90 2.18
C SER A 155 23.77 8.22 2.18
N PHE A 156 23.80 6.91 2.49
CA PHE A 156 25.02 6.14 2.80
C PHE A 156 25.83 6.68 3.99
N ILE A 157 25.14 7.40 4.88
CA ILE A 157 25.71 7.96 6.10
C ILE A 157 24.87 7.48 7.29
N ASN A 158 25.50 6.76 8.22
CA ASN A 158 24.91 6.28 9.48
C ASN A 158 23.60 5.50 9.30
N GLY A 159 23.44 4.80 8.19
CA GLY A 159 22.28 4.00 7.83
C GLY A 159 21.05 4.79 7.43
N SER A 160 21.17 6.09 7.15
CA SER A 160 20.01 6.97 6.95
C SER A 160 19.48 7.01 5.51
N LEU A 161 18.19 7.31 5.38
CA LEU A 161 17.59 7.79 4.16
C LEU A 161 17.94 9.26 3.92
N ARG A 162 18.07 9.61 2.64
CA ARG A 162 18.25 10.97 2.17
C ARG A 162 17.00 11.78 2.54
N MET A 163 17.19 13.01 2.97
CA MET A 163 16.11 13.96 3.28
C MET A 163 16.45 15.31 2.67
N PHE A 164 15.44 16.09 2.29
CA PHE A 164 15.63 17.50 1.99
C PHE A 164 15.52 18.30 3.29
N VAL A 165 16.51 19.14 3.59
CA VAL A 165 16.49 20.00 4.78
C VAL A 165 16.16 21.42 4.33
N THR A 166 15.07 21.97 4.86
CA THR A 166 14.63 23.35 4.61
C THR A 166 15.52 24.36 5.36
N ASP A 167 15.44 25.64 4.98
CA ASP A 167 16.24 26.71 5.62
C ASP A 167 15.97 26.85 7.14
N ASP A 168 14.78 26.45 7.59
CA ASP A 168 14.37 26.41 9.00
C ASP A 168 14.70 25.07 9.71
N GLY A 169 15.44 24.17 9.06
CA GLY A 169 15.97 22.93 9.64
C GLY A 169 15.00 21.74 9.65
N ARG A 170 13.78 21.87 9.11
CA ARG A 170 12.84 20.74 8.99
C ARG A 170 13.30 19.76 7.91
N GLN A 171 12.96 18.49 8.11
CA GLN A 171 13.25 17.42 7.13
C GLN A 171 12.02 17.11 6.31
N LEU A 172 12.11 17.22 5.00
CA LEU A 172 11.13 16.76 4.03
C LEU A 172 11.68 15.55 3.27
N LEU A 173 10.81 14.86 2.52
CA LEU A 173 11.26 13.83 1.60
C LEU A 173 12.23 14.46 0.58
N PRO A 174 13.13 13.67 -0.04
CA PRO A 174 13.96 14.19 -1.10
C PRO A 174 13.10 14.74 -2.24
N ILE A 175 13.59 15.79 -2.89
CA ILE A 175 12.95 16.37 -4.08
C ILE A 175 13.02 15.36 -5.23
N SER A 176 11.90 15.19 -5.93
CA SER A 176 11.80 14.35 -7.12
C SER A 176 12.84 14.76 -8.16
N SER A 177 13.61 13.79 -8.62
CA SER A 177 14.58 13.94 -9.71
C SER A 177 13.93 14.03 -11.08
N ASN A 178 12.63 13.72 -11.20
CA ASN A 178 11.87 13.83 -12.43
C ASN A 178 11.18 15.21 -12.54
N PRO A 179 11.62 16.11 -13.44
CA PRO A 179 10.96 17.40 -13.62
C PRO A 179 9.53 17.28 -14.17
N ALA A 180 9.20 16.16 -14.81
CA ALA A 180 7.87 15.83 -15.33
C ALA A 180 7.01 15.00 -14.35
N ASP A 181 7.42 14.89 -13.08
CA ASP A 181 6.57 14.33 -12.03
C ASP A 181 5.24 15.09 -11.98
N GLY A 182 4.12 14.36 -11.98
CA GLY A 182 2.80 14.89 -12.31
C GLY A 182 2.28 15.98 -11.37
N CYS A 183 2.89 16.13 -10.18
CA CYS A 183 2.53 17.21 -9.25
C CYS A 183 3.29 18.52 -9.50
N ASN A 184 4.36 18.52 -10.31
CA ASN A 184 5.21 19.70 -10.51
C ASN A 184 4.44 20.77 -11.29
N ARG A 185 4.32 21.97 -10.70
CA ARG A 185 3.66 23.12 -11.32
C ARG A 185 4.69 24.21 -11.55
N VAL A 186 4.64 24.87 -12.72
CA VAL A 186 5.57 25.95 -13.09
C VAL A 186 5.67 27.02 -12.00
N GLN A 187 4.54 27.39 -11.38
CA GLN A 187 4.51 28.36 -10.28
C GLN A 187 5.29 27.87 -9.05
N MET A 188 5.13 26.61 -8.67
CA MET A 188 5.78 26.03 -7.49
C MET A 188 7.27 25.82 -7.72
N THR A 189 7.66 25.36 -8.91
CA THR A 189 9.05 25.23 -9.33
C THR A 189 9.79 26.57 -9.27
N ARG A 190 9.15 27.68 -9.66
CA ARG A 190 9.72 29.04 -9.53
C ARG A 190 9.96 29.47 -8.08
N LEU A 191 9.25 28.87 -7.13
CA LEU A 191 9.44 29.07 -5.70
C LEU A 191 10.43 28.06 -5.09
N GLY A 192 11.09 27.24 -5.91
CA GLY A 192 11.99 26.18 -5.45
C GLY A 192 11.28 25.00 -4.80
N LYS A 193 9.97 24.85 -5.00
CA LYS A 193 9.13 23.78 -4.43
C LYS A 193 8.78 22.76 -5.49
N TYR A 194 8.95 21.49 -5.16
CA TYR A 194 8.84 20.36 -6.09
C TYR A 194 8.05 19.20 -5.49
N CYS A 195 7.69 18.23 -6.32
CA CYS A 195 7.26 16.90 -5.86
C CYS A 195 8.35 16.20 -5.07
N PHE A 196 7.95 15.16 -4.34
CA PHE A 196 8.86 14.35 -3.53
C PHE A 196 9.14 13.00 -4.18
N GLU A 197 10.29 12.40 -3.89
CA GLU A 197 10.58 11.00 -4.22
C GLU A 197 10.51 10.10 -2.96
N SER A 198 10.02 8.88 -3.13
CA SER A 198 9.90 7.86 -2.08
C SER A 198 10.02 6.45 -2.67
N GLY A 199 9.86 5.40 -1.87
CA GLY A 199 9.93 4.02 -2.33
C GLY A 199 8.90 3.66 -3.41
N ASP A 200 7.73 4.29 -3.35
CA ASP A 200 6.64 4.14 -4.33
C ASP A 200 6.42 5.43 -5.14
N ASP A 201 6.18 5.28 -6.45
CA ASP A 201 6.03 6.41 -7.39
C ASP A 201 4.70 7.16 -7.23
N ARG A 202 3.74 6.60 -6.50
CA ARG A 202 2.43 7.24 -6.23
C ARG A 202 2.45 8.09 -4.95
N ALA A 203 3.62 8.29 -4.32
CA ALA A 203 3.72 9.02 -3.06
C ALA A 203 3.10 10.44 -3.09
N ASN A 204 3.08 11.09 -4.26
CA ASN A 204 2.50 12.43 -4.46
C ASN A 204 1.02 12.43 -4.88
N GLU A 205 0.34 11.29 -4.95
CA GLU A 205 -1.05 11.19 -5.42
C GLU A 205 -1.99 12.11 -4.64
N ASN A 206 -1.83 12.20 -3.33
CA ASN A 206 -2.53 13.16 -2.48
C ASN A 206 -1.70 13.57 -1.26
N LEU A 207 -2.01 14.76 -0.72
CA LEU A 207 -1.29 15.35 0.42
C LEU A 207 -1.17 14.42 1.64
N LEU A 208 -2.24 13.71 2.01
CA LEU A 208 -2.26 12.88 3.22
C LEU A 208 -1.43 11.60 3.06
N LEU A 209 -1.39 11.04 1.85
CA LEU A 209 -0.49 9.95 1.52
C LEU A 209 0.97 10.41 1.59
N THR A 210 1.29 11.55 0.98
CA THR A 210 2.66 12.10 1.01
C THR A 210 3.15 12.37 2.43
N SER A 211 2.28 12.86 3.32
CA SER A 211 2.63 13.06 4.74
C SER A 211 2.94 11.74 5.45
N MET A 212 2.25 10.64 5.08
CA MET A 212 2.55 9.29 5.57
C MET A 212 3.92 8.80 5.09
N HIS A 213 4.25 8.98 3.80
CA HIS A 213 5.60 8.68 3.29
C HIS A 213 6.70 9.45 4.04
N LEU A 214 6.48 10.75 4.27
CA LEU A 214 7.41 11.59 5.02
C LEU A 214 7.57 11.10 6.48
N LEU A 215 6.46 10.79 7.14
CA LEU A 215 6.44 10.29 8.51
C LEU A 215 7.31 9.04 8.67
N TRP A 216 7.13 8.06 7.79
CA TRP A 216 7.87 6.79 7.87
C TRP A 216 9.34 6.94 7.45
N ALA A 217 9.67 7.83 6.50
CA ALA A 217 11.06 8.14 6.17
C ALA A 217 11.81 8.81 7.34
N ARG A 218 11.17 9.77 8.02
CA ARG A 218 11.69 10.35 9.27
C ARG A 218 11.87 9.28 10.35
N HIS A 219 10.91 8.38 10.47
CA HIS A 219 10.96 7.29 11.46
C HIS A 219 12.13 6.33 11.21
N HIS A 220 12.44 6.00 9.94
CA HIS A 220 13.64 5.24 9.62
C HIS A 220 14.91 5.94 10.13
N ASN A 221 15.06 7.24 9.87
CA ASN A 221 16.22 8.00 10.32
C ASN A 221 16.31 8.11 11.86
N TYR A 222 15.17 8.16 12.55
CA TYR A 222 15.12 8.02 14.00
C TYR A 222 15.67 6.66 14.45
N LEU A 223 15.19 5.56 13.87
CA LEU A 223 15.64 4.20 14.21
C LEU A 223 17.14 4.04 13.96
N ALA A 224 17.63 4.46 12.79
CA ALA A 224 19.05 4.35 12.42
C ALA A 224 19.95 5.13 13.40
N ARG A 225 19.57 6.37 13.75
CA ARG A 225 20.31 7.18 14.72
C ARG A 225 20.34 6.54 16.10
N GLN A 226 19.22 6.04 16.60
CA GLN A 226 19.17 5.39 17.91
C GLN A 226 19.96 4.08 17.93
N LEU A 227 19.92 3.28 16.85
CA LEU A 227 20.73 2.08 16.72
C LEU A 227 22.23 2.41 16.68
N GLN A 228 22.64 3.51 16.03
CA GLN A 228 24.03 3.97 16.03
C GLN A 228 24.48 4.40 17.43
N GLU A 229 23.62 5.10 18.18
CA GLU A 229 23.89 5.50 19.57
C GLU A 229 24.08 4.26 20.47
N GLN A 230 23.28 3.20 20.29
CA GLN A 230 23.43 1.93 21.01
C GLN A 230 24.61 1.08 20.55
N ASN A 231 24.93 1.16 19.25
CA ASN A 231 25.97 0.37 18.60
C ASN A 231 26.90 1.27 17.78
N PRO A 232 27.83 2.02 18.41
CA PRO A 232 28.72 2.95 17.70
C PRO A 232 29.68 2.28 16.69
N HIS A 233 29.77 0.95 16.73
CA HIS A 233 30.63 0.13 15.88
C HIS A 233 29.90 -0.43 14.65
N TRP A 234 28.59 -0.24 14.53
CA TRP A 234 27.85 -0.66 13.34
C TRP A 234 28.12 0.30 12.18
N GLU A 235 28.41 -0.27 11.01
CA GLU A 235 28.57 0.44 9.74
C GLU A 235 27.22 0.82 9.13
N ASP A 236 27.25 1.73 8.14
CA ASP A 236 26.07 2.25 7.43
C ASP A 236 25.09 1.14 6.99
N GLU A 237 25.59 0.10 6.32
CA GLU A 237 24.74 -0.99 5.81
C GLU A 237 24.03 -1.74 6.92
N ARG A 238 24.71 -2.00 8.05
CA ARG A 238 24.12 -2.71 9.19
C ARG A 238 23.00 -1.89 9.81
N LEU A 239 23.24 -0.58 9.99
CA LEU A 239 22.25 0.36 10.53
C LEU A 239 21.03 0.46 9.63
N TYR A 240 21.24 0.62 8.33
CA TYR A 240 20.16 0.72 7.34
C TYR A 240 19.27 -0.54 7.37
N GLN A 241 19.87 -1.74 7.34
CA GLN A 241 19.12 -2.99 7.30
C GLN A 241 18.39 -3.27 8.62
N GLU A 242 18.99 -2.99 9.78
CA GLU A 242 18.31 -3.18 11.07
C GLU A 242 17.18 -2.15 11.27
N ALA A 243 17.38 -0.88 10.90
CA ALA A 243 16.32 0.13 10.90
C ALA A 243 15.18 -0.26 9.95
N ARG A 244 15.51 -0.74 8.74
CA ARG A 244 14.53 -1.27 7.77
C ARG A 244 13.74 -2.43 8.34
N LYS A 245 14.41 -3.39 8.96
CA LYS A 245 13.79 -4.58 9.56
C LYS A 245 12.83 -4.20 10.69
N ILE A 246 13.22 -3.30 11.59
CA ILE A 246 12.36 -2.79 12.67
C ILE A 246 11.14 -2.05 12.08
N LEU A 247 11.35 -1.18 11.09
CA LEU A 247 10.27 -0.42 10.47
C LEU A 247 9.24 -1.34 9.80
N GLY A 248 9.68 -2.32 9.01
CA GLY A 248 8.79 -3.31 8.39
C GLY A 248 8.01 -4.10 9.45
N ALA A 249 8.66 -4.50 10.54
CA ALA A 249 7.99 -5.15 11.66
C ALA A 249 6.94 -4.27 12.34
N GLN A 250 7.23 -2.99 12.54
CA GLN A 250 6.31 -2.02 13.11
C GLN A 250 5.10 -1.76 12.21
N MET A 251 5.32 -1.65 10.90
CA MET A 251 4.25 -1.47 9.93
C MET A 251 3.34 -2.71 9.85
N ALA A 252 3.93 -3.91 9.77
CA ALA A 252 3.17 -5.17 9.87
C ALA A 252 2.42 -5.25 11.21
N HIS A 253 3.05 -4.84 12.30
CA HIS A 253 2.42 -4.85 13.61
C HIS A 253 1.16 -3.97 13.66
N ILE A 254 1.26 -2.72 13.23
CA ILE A 254 0.13 -1.78 13.16
C ILE A 254 -0.97 -2.33 12.25
N THR A 255 -0.61 -2.90 11.09
CA THR A 255 -1.58 -3.49 10.15
C THR A 255 -2.43 -4.58 10.83
N TYR A 256 -1.82 -5.53 11.52
CA TYR A 256 -2.58 -6.65 12.13
C TYR A 256 -3.16 -6.32 13.50
N ASN A 257 -2.61 -5.35 14.22
CA ASN A 257 -3.05 -4.97 15.56
C ASN A 257 -4.14 -3.88 15.57
N GLU A 258 -4.07 -2.92 14.65
CA GLU A 258 -4.95 -1.74 14.65
C GLU A 258 -5.84 -1.69 13.41
N PHE A 259 -5.30 -1.98 12.24
CA PHE A 259 -6.04 -1.80 10.98
C PHE A 259 -7.00 -2.96 10.68
N LEU A 260 -6.52 -4.21 10.64
CA LEU A 260 -7.37 -5.38 10.33
C LEU A 260 -8.55 -5.57 11.30
N PRO A 261 -8.41 -5.34 12.62
CA PRO A 261 -9.52 -5.45 13.56
C PRO A 261 -10.62 -4.40 13.34
N VAL A 262 -10.29 -3.24 12.76
CA VAL A 262 -11.29 -2.27 12.32
C VAL A 262 -12.03 -2.80 11.08
N LEU A 263 -11.28 -3.35 10.13
CA LEU A 263 -11.86 -3.85 8.88
C LEU A 263 -12.79 -5.04 9.07
N LEU A 264 -12.29 -6.07 9.75
CA LEU A 264 -12.91 -7.40 9.89
C LEU A 264 -13.68 -7.56 11.20
N GLY A 265 -13.53 -6.62 12.14
CA GLY A 265 -13.92 -6.82 13.52
C GLY A 265 -12.95 -7.71 14.30
N LYS A 266 -12.93 -7.53 15.62
CA LYS A 266 -12.01 -8.24 16.52
C LYS A 266 -12.24 -9.76 16.50
N ASN A 267 -13.51 -10.19 16.54
CA ASN A 267 -13.87 -11.62 16.61
C ASN A 267 -13.38 -12.39 15.38
N ILE A 268 -13.56 -11.85 14.18
CA ILE A 268 -13.10 -12.51 12.95
C ILE A 268 -11.58 -12.48 12.87
N SER A 269 -10.96 -11.35 13.23
CA SER A 269 -9.50 -11.22 13.25
C SER A 269 -8.84 -12.24 14.17
N GLU A 270 -9.43 -12.48 15.34
CA GLU A 270 -8.97 -13.49 16.29
C GLU A 270 -9.24 -14.92 15.78
N ALA A 271 -10.46 -15.21 15.33
CA ALA A 271 -10.84 -16.53 14.83
C ALA A 271 -10.03 -16.98 13.59
N LYS A 272 -9.59 -16.02 12.77
CA LYS A 272 -8.72 -16.27 11.61
C LYS A 272 -7.23 -16.34 11.97
N GLY A 273 -6.85 -16.07 13.21
CA GLY A 273 -5.45 -16.06 13.64
C GLY A 273 -4.64 -14.87 13.10
N LEU A 274 -5.31 -13.77 12.73
CA LEU A 274 -4.66 -12.58 12.20
C LEU A 274 -3.97 -11.78 13.30
N LEU A 275 -4.58 -11.67 14.48
CA LEU A 275 -4.04 -10.87 15.58
C LEU A 275 -2.60 -11.29 15.97
N PRO A 276 -1.73 -10.32 16.34
CA PRO A 276 -0.41 -10.62 16.87
C PRO A 276 -0.44 -11.39 18.19
N ALA A 277 0.60 -12.18 18.46
CA ALA A 277 0.75 -12.96 19.68
C ALA A 277 1.29 -12.14 20.87
N LYS A 278 0.78 -10.91 21.07
CA LYS A 278 1.27 -9.96 22.10
C LYS A 278 1.39 -10.54 23.50
N HIS A 279 0.41 -11.35 23.89
CA HIS A 279 0.31 -11.93 25.23
C HIS A 279 1.02 -13.29 25.36
N ASN A 280 1.61 -13.81 24.28
CA ASN A 280 2.32 -15.09 24.29
C ASN A 280 3.54 -15.06 23.37
N LEU A 281 4.65 -14.53 23.88
CA LEU A 281 5.96 -14.53 23.20
C LEU A 281 6.49 -15.94 22.87
N ASN A 282 5.93 -16.97 23.50
CA ASN A 282 6.26 -18.39 23.28
C ASN A 282 5.30 -19.09 22.32
N ALA A 283 4.40 -18.35 21.66
CA ALA A 283 3.54 -18.92 20.62
C ALA A 283 4.39 -19.62 19.54
N PRO A 284 3.89 -20.73 18.96
CA PRO A 284 4.59 -21.42 17.89
C PRO A 284 4.77 -20.51 16.66
N ASP A 285 5.77 -20.84 15.85
CA ASP A 285 5.97 -20.16 14.57
C ASP A 285 4.81 -20.47 13.62
N THR A 286 4.29 -19.44 12.94
CA THR A 286 3.12 -19.56 12.06
C THR A 286 3.50 -19.72 10.59
N TYR A 287 4.75 -19.52 10.22
CA TYR A 287 5.16 -19.56 8.83
C TYR A 287 5.05 -20.98 8.25
N ASP A 288 4.48 -21.06 7.06
CA ASP A 288 4.30 -22.26 6.26
C ASP A 288 4.85 -22.01 4.85
N PRO A 289 5.93 -22.70 4.43
CA PRO A 289 6.53 -22.52 3.12
C PRO A 289 5.63 -22.95 1.96
N GLU A 290 4.55 -23.71 2.21
CA GLU A 290 3.59 -24.13 1.19
C GLU A 290 2.50 -23.07 0.92
N VAL A 291 2.43 -22.01 1.73
CA VAL A 291 1.49 -20.92 1.54
C VAL A 291 2.04 -19.93 0.51
N ASP A 292 1.33 -19.76 -0.61
CA ASP A 292 1.58 -18.71 -1.59
C ASP A 292 1.15 -17.33 -1.04
N PRO A 293 2.08 -16.40 -0.76
CA PRO A 293 1.78 -15.07 -0.25
C PRO A 293 1.40 -14.08 -1.37
N SER A 294 1.49 -14.47 -2.64
CA SER A 294 1.22 -13.57 -3.77
C SER A 294 -0.17 -12.93 -3.68
N ILE A 295 -0.24 -11.64 -3.99
CA ILE A 295 -1.49 -10.88 -3.94
C ILE A 295 -2.51 -11.45 -4.93
N ALA A 296 -3.73 -11.68 -4.46
CA ALA A 296 -4.84 -12.08 -5.30
C ALA A 296 -5.28 -10.94 -6.23
N ASN A 297 -5.54 -11.26 -7.49
CA ASN A 297 -5.97 -10.28 -8.48
C ASN A 297 -7.28 -9.58 -8.06
N CYS A 298 -8.22 -10.35 -7.53
CA CYS A 298 -9.48 -9.81 -7.00
C CYS A 298 -9.31 -8.95 -5.74
N PHE A 299 -8.23 -9.13 -4.98
CA PHE A 299 -7.89 -8.24 -3.88
C PHE A 299 -7.47 -6.87 -4.42
N ALA A 300 -6.49 -6.82 -5.32
CA ALA A 300 -5.96 -5.57 -5.88
C ALA A 300 -6.92 -4.83 -6.84
N ALA A 301 -7.71 -5.57 -7.62
CA ALA A 301 -8.59 -5.00 -8.64
C ALA A 301 -10.01 -4.68 -8.13
N ALA A 302 -10.41 -5.20 -6.96
CA ALA A 302 -11.76 -5.01 -6.43
C ALA A 302 -11.80 -4.88 -4.90
N ALA A 303 -11.52 -5.94 -4.14
CA ALA A 303 -11.88 -5.99 -2.72
C ALA A 303 -11.16 -4.91 -1.88
N PHE A 304 -9.87 -4.68 -2.10
CA PHE A 304 -9.11 -3.71 -1.32
C PHE A 304 -9.32 -2.25 -1.77
N ARG A 305 -10.06 -2.05 -2.87
CA ARG A 305 -10.51 -0.74 -3.35
C ARG A 305 -11.71 -0.19 -2.59
N PHE A 306 -12.21 -0.92 -1.58
CA PHE A 306 -13.27 -0.42 -0.67
C PHE A 306 -12.89 0.92 -0.04
N ALA A 307 -11.60 1.19 0.19
CA ALA A 307 -11.13 2.41 0.83
C ALA A 307 -11.57 3.68 0.09
N HIS A 308 -11.89 3.58 -1.20
CA HIS A 308 -12.44 4.69 -1.97
C HIS A 308 -13.84 5.12 -1.51
N THR A 309 -14.63 4.25 -0.86
CA THR A 309 -15.93 4.62 -0.28
C THR A 309 -15.77 5.49 0.96
N LEU A 310 -14.64 5.35 1.67
CA LEU A 310 -14.37 6.05 2.92
C LEU A 310 -14.07 7.54 2.72
N LEU A 311 -13.80 7.98 1.48
CA LEU A 311 -13.29 9.32 1.19
C LEU A 311 -14.40 10.39 1.23
N PRO A 312 -14.38 11.29 2.23
CA PRO A 312 -15.35 12.38 2.28
C PRO A 312 -15.09 13.40 1.17
N GLY A 313 -16.11 14.19 0.83
CA GLY A 313 -15.94 15.27 -0.13
C GLY A 313 -15.16 16.48 0.44
N LEU A 314 -15.20 16.68 1.75
CA LEU A 314 -14.57 17.80 2.45
C LEU A 314 -13.71 17.29 3.61
N PHE A 315 -12.51 17.84 3.74
CA PHE A 315 -11.55 17.54 4.80
C PHE A 315 -11.42 18.73 5.73
N ASN A 316 -11.43 18.49 7.05
CA ASN A 316 -11.29 19.54 8.05
C ASN A 316 -9.82 19.90 8.25
N ILE A 317 -9.40 21.03 7.68
CA ILE A 317 -8.05 21.57 7.81
C ILE A 317 -8.04 22.70 8.83
N SER A 318 -7.81 22.39 10.12
CA SER A 318 -7.62 23.49 11.08
C SER A 318 -6.20 24.02 10.99
N ARG A 319 -6.02 25.29 10.58
CA ARG A 319 -4.70 25.94 10.47
C ARG A 319 -4.15 26.44 11.81
N ASP A 320 -5.01 26.65 12.80
CA ASP A 320 -4.66 27.29 14.07
C ASP A 320 -5.48 26.79 15.28
N ASN A 321 -6.14 25.62 15.15
CA ASN A 321 -7.10 25.07 16.12
C ASN A 321 -8.27 26.00 16.50
N SER A 322 -8.41 27.18 15.86
CA SER A 322 -9.37 28.22 16.23
C SER A 322 -10.33 28.59 15.09
N THR A 323 -9.91 28.41 13.85
CA THR A 323 -10.72 28.62 12.64
C THR A 323 -11.00 27.28 11.95
N PRO A 324 -12.27 26.85 11.86
CA PRO A 324 -12.66 25.72 11.03
C PRO A 324 -12.53 26.11 9.55
N GLU A 325 -11.63 25.46 8.82
CA GLU A 325 -11.53 25.55 7.37
C GLU A 325 -11.73 24.14 6.78
N ALA A 326 -12.32 24.07 5.59
CA ALA A 326 -12.51 22.83 4.87
C ALA A 326 -11.89 22.92 3.48
N ILE A 327 -11.33 21.81 3.01
CA ILE A 327 -10.78 21.69 1.66
C ILE A 327 -11.45 20.51 0.93
N GLU A 328 -11.78 20.70 -0.34
CA GLU A 328 -12.29 19.65 -1.21
C GLU A 328 -11.19 18.62 -1.55
N LEU A 329 -11.56 17.33 -1.63
CA LEU A 329 -10.63 16.23 -1.94
C LEU A 329 -9.78 16.54 -3.18
N HIS A 330 -10.39 16.94 -4.30
CA HIS A 330 -9.68 17.10 -5.57
C HIS A 330 -8.55 18.15 -5.49
N LYS A 331 -8.67 19.15 -4.61
CA LYS A 331 -7.64 20.18 -4.41
C LYS A 331 -6.40 19.66 -3.67
N MET A 332 -6.53 18.52 -2.99
CA MET A 332 -5.42 17.84 -2.29
C MET A 332 -4.69 16.82 -3.18
N LEU A 333 -5.25 16.47 -4.34
CA LEU A 333 -4.65 15.52 -5.29
C LEU A 333 -3.48 16.18 -6.04
N PHE A 334 -2.37 15.46 -6.17
CA PHE A 334 -1.13 15.95 -6.79
C PHE A 334 -0.72 17.35 -6.28
N ASN A 335 -0.92 17.59 -4.98
CA ASN A 335 -0.67 18.88 -4.34
C ASN A 335 -0.04 18.70 -2.95
N PRO A 336 1.23 18.26 -2.87
CA PRO A 336 1.93 18.08 -1.60
C PRO A 336 2.50 19.41 -1.03
N PHE A 337 2.23 20.54 -1.69
CA PHE A 337 2.98 21.78 -1.48
C PHE A 337 2.76 22.44 -0.10
N SER A 338 1.69 22.11 0.60
CA SER A 338 1.48 22.54 1.98
C SER A 338 2.49 21.94 2.96
N LEU A 339 3.12 20.80 2.64
CA LEU A 339 4.19 20.21 3.46
C LEU A 339 5.45 21.08 3.52
N TRP A 340 5.64 22.00 2.57
CA TRP A 340 6.75 22.94 2.58
C TRP A 340 6.58 24.05 3.62
N ALA A 341 5.36 24.31 4.08
CA ALA A 341 5.08 25.30 5.12
C ALA A 341 5.40 24.73 6.51
N GLU A 342 5.75 25.60 7.46
CA GLU A 342 5.88 25.24 8.88
C GLU A 342 4.59 24.55 9.37
N HIS A 343 4.72 23.51 10.19
CA HIS A 343 3.62 22.65 10.65
C HIS A 343 2.81 21.97 9.53
N GLY A 344 3.28 21.95 8.28
CA GLY A 344 2.58 21.37 7.15
C GLY A 344 2.26 19.88 7.34
N ILE A 345 3.21 19.10 7.85
CA ILE A 345 3.00 17.68 8.18
C ILE A 345 2.00 17.51 9.34
N ASP A 346 2.09 18.35 10.37
CA ASP A 346 1.20 18.28 11.54
C ASP A 346 -0.25 18.50 11.13
N HIS A 347 -0.50 19.55 10.34
CA HIS A 347 -1.83 19.84 9.81
C HIS A 347 -2.36 18.69 8.95
N ALA A 348 -1.53 18.09 8.09
CA ALA A 348 -1.94 16.95 7.27
C ALA A 348 -2.32 15.73 8.14
N LEU A 349 -1.47 15.35 9.10
CA LEU A 349 -1.71 14.21 9.99
C LEU A 349 -2.95 14.42 10.87
N MET A 350 -3.12 15.64 11.42
CA MET A 350 -4.29 15.97 12.24
C MET A 350 -5.57 16.08 11.41
N THR A 351 -5.49 16.53 10.14
CA THR A 351 -6.62 16.49 9.19
C THR A 351 -7.10 15.05 9.01
N ALA A 352 -6.18 14.12 8.76
CA ALA A 352 -6.50 12.70 8.63
C ALA A 352 -7.05 12.10 9.94
N ALA A 353 -6.46 12.44 11.09
CA ALA A 353 -6.86 11.90 12.39
C ALA A 353 -8.16 12.51 12.97
N ASN A 354 -8.64 13.65 12.45
CA ASN A 354 -9.83 14.33 12.98
C ASN A 354 -11.04 14.33 12.03
N THR A 355 -10.81 14.21 10.72
CA THR A 355 -11.89 14.17 9.73
C THR A 355 -12.56 12.78 9.78
N PRO A 356 -13.89 12.68 9.96
CA PRO A 356 -14.59 11.41 9.87
C PRO A 356 -14.59 10.88 8.43
N VAL A 357 -14.59 9.56 8.28
CA VAL A 357 -14.76 8.91 6.96
C VAL A 357 -16.23 8.85 6.57
N MET A 358 -16.47 8.55 5.30
CA MET A 358 -17.74 7.98 4.83
C MET A 358 -17.83 6.48 5.19
N GLN A 359 -18.99 5.87 4.97
CA GLN A 359 -19.22 4.45 5.29
C GLN A 359 -18.61 3.51 4.24
N VAL A 360 -18.43 2.23 4.61
CA VAL A 360 -18.19 1.15 3.64
C VAL A 360 -19.53 0.66 3.13
N ASP A 361 -20.01 1.30 2.08
CA ASP A 361 -21.24 0.96 1.41
C ASP A 361 -21.14 1.26 -0.09
N ARG A 362 -22.27 1.23 -0.79
CA ARG A 362 -22.31 1.50 -2.23
C ARG A 362 -22.13 2.98 -2.57
N PHE A 363 -22.19 3.93 -1.65
CA PHE A 363 -22.21 5.36 -1.96
C PHE A 363 -20.81 5.98 -1.98
N PHE A 364 -20.65 7.06 -2.76
CA PHE A 364 -19.35 7.74 -2.93
C PHE A 364 -19.52 9.26 -3.00
N SER A 365 -18.54 10.02 -2.53
CA SER A 365 -18.56 11.47 -2.72
C SER A 365 -18.48 11.86 -4.20
N LEU A 366 -19.08 13.00 -4.57
CA LEU A 366 -18.96 13.54 -5.93
C LEU A 366 -17.52 13.90 -6.30
N GLU A 367 -16.70 14.17 -5.30
CA GLU A 367 -15.28 14.41 -5.46
C GLU A 367 -14.52 13.21 -6.02
N VAL A 368 -14.99 11.99 -5.76
CA VAL A 368 -14.41 10.73 -6.26
C VAL A 368 -15.03 10.31 -7.60
N THR A 369 -16.32 10.62 -7.82
CA THR A 369 -17.10 10.14 -8.98
C THR A 369 -17.22 11.14 -10.13
N GLN A 370 -16.81 12.40 -9.93
CA GLN A 370 -16.92 13.46 -10.93
C GLN A 370 -15.67 14.35 -11.02
N LYS A 371 -14.98 14.58 -9.89
CA LYS A 371 -13.88 15.54 -9.80
C LYS A 371 -12.50 14.92 -9.60
N LEU A 372 -12.37 13.60 -9.81
CA LEU A 372 -11.09 12.92 -9.60
C LEU A 372 -10.03 13.51 -10.56
N PHE A 373 -8.94 14.03 -10.00
CA PHE A 373 -7.86 14.69 -10.75
C PHE A 373 -8.32 15.86 -11.64
N GLU A 374 -9.42 16.52 -11.27
CA GLU A 374 -9.82 17.78 -11.90
C GLU A 374 -8.70 18.84 -11.72
N GLY A 375 -8.29 19.47 -12.81
CA GLY A 375 -7.27 20.51 -12.80
C GLY A 375 -7.76 21.79 -12.11
N THR A 376 -6.85 22.73 -11.83
CA THR A 376 -7.25 24.07 -11.39
C THR A 376 -7.80 24.90 -12.55
N ALA A 377 -8.42 26.05 -12.26
CA ALA A 377 -8.91 26.95 -13.31
C ALA A 377 -7.79 27.44 -14.26
N GLU A 378 -6.53 27.40 -13.80
CA GLU A 378 -5.34 27.73 -14.58
C GLU A 378 -4.85 26.57 -15.45
N ASP A 379 -5.22 25.32 -15.11
CA ASP A 379 -4.88 24.14 -15.88
C ASP A 379 -5.83 24.03 -17.09
N ARG A 380 -5.27 24.10 -18.30
CA ARG A 380 -6.08 23.99 -19.54
C ARG A 380 -6.63 22.58 -19.76
N VAL A 381 -6.05 21.57 -19.11
CA VAL A 381 -6.37 20.13 -19.20
C VAL A 381 -6.01 19.48 -17.86
N PRO A 382 -6.82 18.56 -17.32
CA PRO A 382 -8.08 18.06 -17.87
C PRO A 382 -9.25 19.06 -17.68
N LEU A 383 -10.15 19.11 -18.65
CA LEU A 383 -11.31 20.01 -18.66
C LEU A 383 -12.36 19.69 -17.57
N CYS A 384 -12.36 18.45 -17.07
CA CYS A 384 -13.25 17.95 -16.03
C CYS A 384 -12.57 16.77 -15.32
N GLY A 385 -13.10 16.37 -14.17
CA GLY A 385 -12.57 15.21 -13.44
C GLY A 385 -13.00 13.86 -14.00
N LEU A 386 -12.36 12.81 -13.51
CA LEU A 386 -12.66 11.41 -13.80
C LEU A 386 -13.63 10.83 -12.76
N ASP A 387 -14.10 9.61 -13.02
CA ASP A 387 -14.93 8.83 -12.10
C ASP A 387 -14.17 7.57 -11.65
N LEU A 388 -13.66 7.57 -10.41
CA LEU A 388 -12.89 6.46 -9.88
C LEU A 388 -13.69 5.16 -9.80
N VAL A 389 -15.00 5.24 -9.53
CA VAL A 389 -15.88 4.07 -9.41
C VAL A 389 -16.04 3.41 -10.77
N SER A 390 -16.27 4.21 -11.80
CA SER A 390 -16.28 3.72 -13.19
C SER A 390 -14.97 3.05 -13.57
N LEU A 391 -13.83 3.64 -13.23
CA LEU A 391 -12.50 3.07 -13.49
C LEU A 391 -12.28 1.76 -12.73
N ASN A 392 -12.77 1.63 -11.49
CA ASN A 392 -12.66 0.39 -10.71
C ASN A 392 -13.47 -0.76 -11.33
N ILE A 393 -14.71 -0.49 -11.75
CA ILE A 393 -15.56 -1.47 -12.43
C ILE A 393 -14.91 -1.89 -13.76
N GLN A 394 -14.46 -0.92 -14.56
CA GLN A 394 -13.78 -1.17 -15.83
C GLN A 394 -12.50 -2.00 -15.63
N ARG A 395 -11.72 -1.71 -14.57
CA ARG A 395 -10.53 -2.48 -14.19
C ARG A 395 -10.86 -3.92 -13.81
N GLY A 396 -11.93 -4.15 -13.05
CA GLY A 396 -12.40 -5.50 -12.75
C GLY A 396 -12.69 -6.31 -14.02
N ARG A 397 -13.34 -5.70 -15.01
CA ARG A 397 -13.66 -6.33 -16.31
C ARG A 397 -12.41 -6.58 -17.16
N ASP A 398 -11.47 -5.63 -17.20
CA ASP A 398 -10.16 -5.77 -17.85
C ASP A 398 -9.34 -6.93 -17.25
N HIS A 399 -9.39 -7.07 -15.93
CA HIS A 399 -8.69 -8.12 -15.20
C HIS A 399 -9.38 -9.48 -15.29
N GLY A 400 -10.54 -9.58 -15.96
CA GLY A 400 -11.32 -10.81 -16.04
C GLY A 400 -11.72 -11.30 -14.66
N ILE A 401 -12.09 -10.39 -13.76
CA ILE A 401 -12.58 -10.73 -12.42
C ILE A 401 -14.00 -11.29 -12.56
N PRO A 402 -14.26 -12.53 -12.09
CA PRO A 402 -15.60 -13.11 -12.16
C PRO A 402 -16.67 -12.31 -11.41
N SER A 403 -17.92 -12.62 -11.71
CA SER A 403 -19.08 -11.95 -11.12
C SER A 403 -19.20 -12.17 -9.60
N TYR A 404 -19.97 -11.28 -8.98
CA TYR A 404 -20.29 -11.33 -7.56
C TYR A 404 -20.77 -12.72 -7.05
N PRO A 405 -21.71 -13.43 -7.71
CA PRO A 405 -22.13 -14.76 -7.27
C PRO A 405 -21.00 -15.80 -7.23
N VAL A 406 -20.03 -15.74 -8.16
CA VAL A 406 -18.89 -16.67 -8.21
C VAL A 406 -18.05 -16.56 -6.94
N PHE A 407 -17.79 -15.33 -6.49
CA PHE A 407 -17.00 -15.11 -5.28
C PHE A 407 -17.77 -15.47 -4.01
N ARG A 408 -19.08 -15.24 -3.94
CA ARG A 408 -19.89 -15.73 -2.80
C ARG A 408 -19.87 -17.25 -2.69
N ARG A 409 -19.96 -17.98 -3.81
CA ARG A 409 -19.80 -19.44 -3.83
C ARG A 409 -18.40 -19.87 -3.39
N HIS A 410 -17.35 -19.20 -3.89
CA HIS A 410 -15.97 -19.47 -3.45
C HIS A 410 -15.80 -19.31 -1.94
N CYS A 411 -16.38 -18.24 -1.38
CA CYS A 411 -16.37 -17.94 0.05
C CYS A 411 -17.36 -18.75 0.88
N ARG A 412 -18.10 -19.69 0.28
CA ARG A 412 -19.13 -20.53 0.94
C ARG A 412 -20.20 -19.70 1.66
N LEU A 413 -20.53 -18.55 1.10
CA LEU A 413 -21.60 -17.69 1.58
C LEU A 413 -22.93 -18.12 0.95
N PRO A 414 -24.08 -17.76 1.55
CA PRO A 414 -25.39 -17.96 0.93
C PRO A 414 -25.40 -17.48 -0.54
N PRO A 415 -25.99 -18.26 -1.46
CA PRO A 415 -25.99 -17.95 -2.88
C PRO A 415 -26.73 -16.65 -3.15
N VAL A 416 -26.45 -16.08 -4.32
CA VAL A 416 -27.06 -14.83 -4.84
C VAL A 416 -27.27 -15.00 -6.36
N ASP A 417 -27.56 -16.23 -6.78
CA ASP A 417 -27.61 -16.61 -8.18
C ASP A 417 -28.92 -16.15 -8.84
N THR A 418 -29.95 -15.92 -8.03
CA THR A 418 -31.24 -15.31 -8.36
C THR A 418 -31.42 -13.97 -7.65
N TRP A 419 -32.34 -13.14 -8.14
CA TRP A 419 -32.64 -11.86 -7.49
C TRP A 419 -33.28 -12.05 -6.10
N GLU A 420 -34.07 -13.11 -5.94
CA GLU A 420 -34.70 -13.49 -4.67
C GLU A 420 -33.63 -13.84 -3.64
N GLU A 421 -32.62 -14.62 -4.02
CA GLU A 421 -31.47 -14.92 -3.17
C GLU A 421 -30.65 -13.67 -2.86
N MET A 422 -30.40 -12.81 -3.86
CA MET A 422 -29.69 -11.54 -3.67
C MET A 422 -30.42 -10.63 -2.67
N SER A 423 -31.76 -10.62 -2.65
CA SER A 423 -32.55 -9.84 -1.68
C SER A 423 -32.30 -10.22 -0.21
N GLN A 424 -31.72 -11.39 0.05
CA GLN A 424 -31.34 -11.83 1.39
C GLN A 424 -29.93 -11.39 1.78
N ALA A 425 -29.12 -10.94 0.81
CA ALA A 425 -27.72 -10.54 1.02
C ALA A 425 -27.54 -9.01 1.10
N ILE A 426 -28.45 -8.23 0.52
CA ILE A 426 -28.36 -6.76 0.42
C ILE A 426 -29.74 -6.13 0.71
N ASP A 427 -29.78 -4.84 1.00
CA ASP A 427 -31.05 -4.13 1.23
C ASP A 427 -31.88 -3.95 -0.05
N ASN A 428 -33.20 -3.79 0.11
CA ASN A 428 -34.14 -3.67 -1.00
C ASN A 428 -33.84 -2.48 -1.93
N ALA A 429 -33.45 -1.33 -1.38
CA ALA A 429 -33.18 -0.14 -2.21
C ALA A 429 -31.93 -0.32 -3.07
N THR A 430 -30.94 -1.06 -2.56
CA THR A 430 -29.75 -1.46 -3.32
C THR A 430 -30.10 -2.50 -4.39
N LEU A 431 -30.87 -3.53 -4.04
CA LEU A 431 -31.36 -4.52 -5.01
C LEU A 431 -32.12 -3.87 -6.16
N ASP A 432 -33.02 -2.93 -5.87
CA ASP A 432 -33.78 -2.22 -6.89
C ASP A 432 -32.88 -1.41 -7.83
N SER A 433 -31.83 -0.78 -7.29
CA SER A 433 -30.83 -0.05 -8.10
C SER A 433 -30.02 -0.99 -8.99
N ILE A 434 -29.67 -2.18 -8.49
CA ILE A 434 -28.93 -3.19 -9.27
C ILE A 434 -29.81 -3.77 -10.39
N ARG A 435 -31.07 -4.12 -10.10
CA ARG A 435 -32.05 -4.63 -11.07
C ARG A 435 -32.37 -3.66 -12.21
N GLN A 436 -32.22 -2.35 -11.97
CA GLN A 436 -32.41 -1.33 -13.01
C GLN A 436 -31.30 -1.34 -14.07
N ILE A 437 -30.14 -1.93 -13.77
CA ILE A 437 -28.92 -1.78 -14.58
C ILE A 437 -28.36 -3.11 -15.07
N TYR A 438 -28.41 -4.15 -14.24
CA TYR A 438 -28.00 -5.50 -14.63
C TYR A 438 -29.22 -6.34 -15.00
N GLU A 439 -29.13 -7.04 -16.13
CA GLU A 439 -30.19 -7.96 -16.59
C GLU A 439 -30.26 -9.23 -15.74
N SER A 440 -29.11 -9.67 -15.20
CA SER A 440 -28.98 -10.90 -14.42
C SER A 440 -28.09 -10.69 -13.18
N PRO A 441 -28.37 -11.38 -12.06
CA PRO A 441 -27.46 -11.43 -10.90
C PRO A 441 -26.05 -11.91 -11.26
N GLN A 442 -25.96 -12.76 -12.29
CA GLN A 442 -24.69 -13.35 -12.77
C GLN A 442 -23.77 -12.33 -13.43
N ASP A 443 -24.27 -11.13 -13.76
CA ASP A 443 -23.51 -10.08 -14.43
C ASP A 443 -22.92 -9.06 -13.45
N VAL A 444 -23.43 -9.01 -12.21
CA VAL A 444 -23.04 -8.01 -11.21
C VAL A 444 -21.53 -8.06 -10.96
N ASP A 445 -20.86 -6.93 -11.20
CA ASP A 445 -19.42 -6.79 -10.97
C ASP A 445 -19.13 -7.01 -9.47
N VAL A 446 -18.09 -7.78 -9.14
CA VAL A 446 -17.78 -8.12 -7.74
C VAL A 446 -17.53 -6.87 -6.88
N TYR A 447 -16.96 -5.82 -7.44
CA TYR A 447 -16.76 -4.54 -6.73
C TYR A 447 -18.10 -3.96 -6.27
N THR A 448 -19.08 -3.89 -7.16
CA THR A 448 -20.43 -3.40 -6.88
C THR A 448 -21.17 -4.31 -5.88
N GLY A 449 -21.13 -5.62 -6.10
CA GLY A 449 -21.81 -6.58 -5.23
C GLY A 449 -21.22 -6.63 -3.82
N ALA A 450 -19.89 -6.63 -3.69
CA ALA A 450 -19.23 -6.71 -2.39
C ALA A 450 -19.45 -5.45 -1.53
N LEU A 451 -19.47 -4.26 -2.14
CA LEU A 451 -19.77 -2.99 -1.46
C LEU A 451 -21.26 -2.83 -1.09
N SER A 452 -22.13 -3.65 -1.67
CA SER A 452 -23.57 -3.61 -1.40
C SER A 452 -23.96 -4.47 -0.20
N GLU A 453 -23.05 -5.28 0.34
CA GLU A 453 -23.32 -6.13 1.50
C GLU A 453 -23.25 -5.32 2.80
N PRO A 454 -24.22 -5.48 3.72
CA PRO A 454 -24.19 -4.80 5.00
C PRO A 454 -22.99 -5.28 5.84
N PRO A 455 -22.38 -4.40 6.66
CA PRO A 455 -21.29 -4.77 7.55
C PRO A 455 -21.68 -5.88 8.53
N LEU A 456 -20.69 -6.72 8.88
CA LEU A 456 -20.81 -7.67 9.99
C LEU A 456 -20.72 -6.96 11.35
N ASP A 457 -21.26 -7.57 12.40
CA ASP A 457 -21.23 -7.01 13.75
C ASP A 457 -19.80 -6.67 14.22
N GLY A 458 -19.57 -5.40 14.53
CA GLY A 458 -18.28 -4.88 14.99
C GLY A 458 -17.19 -4.78 13.91
N ALA A 459 -17.56 -4.91 12.63
CA ALA A 459 -16.69 -4.75 11.47
C ALA A 459 -17.23 -3.65 10.56
N ILE A 460 -16.41 -3.14 9.64
CA ILE A 460 -16.90 -2.28 8.54
C ILE A 460 -17.19 -3.09 7.28
N PHE A 461 -16.70 -4.34 7.21
CA PHE A 461 -16.91 -5.20 6.06
C PHE A 461 -18.14 -6.07 6.17
N GLY A 462 -18.83 -6.21 5.03
CA GLY A 462 -19.76 -7.31 4.81
C GLY A 462 -19.06 -8.67 4.66
N PRO A 463 -19.85 -9.76 4.59
CA PRO A 463 -19.36 -11.13 4.50
C PRO A 463 -18.32 -11.38 3.40
N LEU A 464 -18.53 -10.86 2.18
CA LEU A 464 -17.67 -11.15 1.05
C LEU A 464 -16.31 -10.43 1.14
N LEU A 465 -16.31 -9.14 1.46
CA LEU A 465 -15.06 -8.41 1.71
C LEU A 465 -14.28 -9.05 2.86
N SER A 466 -14.97 -9.47 3.92
CA SER A 466 -14.35 -10.17 5.04
C SER A 466 -13.65 -11.45 4.62
N CYS A 467 -14.27 -12.26 3.76
CA CYS A 467 -13.66 -13.46 3.21
C CYS A 467 -12.41 -13.15 2.37
N MET A 468 -12.53 -12.25 1.39
CA MET A 468 -11.47 -11.98 0.42
C MET A 468 -10.26 -11.30 1.06
N VAL A 469 -10.50 -10.33 1.95
CA VAL A 469 -9.44 -9.58 2.62
C VAL A 469 -8.77 -10.43 3.70
N SER A 470 -9.53 -11.21 4.48
CA SER A 470 -8.90 -12.10 5.49
C SER A 470 -8.07 -13.23 4.87
N ASP A 471 -8.48 -13.82 3.73
CA ASP A 471 -7.62 -14.79 3.01
C ASP A 471 -6.29 -14.15 2.60
N GLN A 472 -6.32 -12.94 2.05
CA GLN A 472 -5.10 -12.28 1.60
C GLN A 472 -4.15 -12.00 2.77
N PHE A 473 -4.62 -11.35 3.84
CA PHE A 473 -3.77 -11.05 4.99
C PHE A 473 -3.30 -12.32 5.73
N LEU A 474 -4.13 -13.37 5.80
CA LEU A 474 -3.66 -14.63 6.38
C LEU A 474 -2.49 -15.21 5.58
N ARG A 475 -2.55 -15.16 4.25
CA ARG A 475 -1.44 -15.62 3.38
C ARG A 475 -0.20 -14.77 3.52
N LEU A 476 -0.34 -13.45 3.67
CA LEU A 476 0.79 -12.56 3.92
C LEU A 476 1.48 -12.89 5.24
N LYS A 477 0.72 -13.23 6.30
CA LYS A 477 1.28 -13.65 7.59
C LYS A 477 1.95 -15.02 7.53
N LEU A 478 1.27 -16.01 6.95
CA LEU A 478 1.74 -17.41 6.96
C LEU A 478 2.81 -17.68 5.90
N GLY A 479 2.76 -17.03 4.74
CA GLY A 479 3.69 -17.24 3.64
C GLY A 479 4.94 -16.35 3.67
N ASP A 480 5.06 -15.45 4.64
CA ASP A 480 6.21 -14.56 4.78
C ASP A 480 7.32 -15.21 5.63
N SER A 481 8.40 -15.60 4.96
CA SER A 481 9.59 -16.14 5.63
C SER A 481 10.29 -15.13 6.55
N HIS A 482 10.01 -13.85 6.38
CA HIS A 482 10.52 -12.72 7.17
C HIS A 482 9.46 -12.11 8.09
N TRP A 483 8.33 -12.80 8.32
CA TRP A 483 7.28 -12.36 9.23
C TRP A 483 7.89 -11.92 10.58
N TYR A 484 7.47 -10.78 11.12
CA TYR A 484 8.19 -10.22 12.27
C TYR A 484 8.08 -11.07 13.55
N GLU A 485 7.13 -12.01 13.63
CA GLU A 485 6.98 -12.92 14.77
C GLU A 485 7.71 -14.26 14.60
N ARG A 486 8.53 -14.43 13.55
CA ARG A 486 9.33 -15.65 13.33
C ARG A 486 10.11 -16.04 14.59
N LYS A 487 10.13 -17.34 14.88
CA LYS A 487 10.79 -17.91 16.08
C LYS A 487 12.13 -18.56 15.74
N MET A 488 12.34 -18.89 14.47
CA MET A 488 13.53 -19.56 13.96
C MET A 488 14.15 -18.78 12.78
N GLY A 489 15.40 -19.13 12.47
CA GLY A 489 16.18 -18.50 11.40
C GLY A 489 16.89 -17.22 11.83
N PRO A 490 17.84 -16.72 11.00
CA PRO A 490 18.63 -15.53 11.28
C PRO A 490 17.80 -14.22 11.29
N GLN A 491 16.66 -14.21 10.60
CA GLN A 491 15.76 -13.07 10.50
C GLN A 491 14.93 -12.82 11.76
N LYS A 492 14.85 -13.77 12.70
CA LYS A 492 14.01 -13.62 13.89
C LYS A 492 14.41 -12.42 14.74
N PHE A 493 13.44 -11.83 15.43
CA PHE A 493 13.71 -10.96 16.56
C PHE A 493 13.88 -11.79 17.83
N THR A 494 14.68 -11.30 18.78
CA THR A 494 14.70 -11.88 20.13
C THR A 494 13.37 -11.61 20.84
N LYS A 495 13.08 -12.33 21.93
CA LYS A 495 11.84 -12.08 22.70
C LYS A 495 11.76 -10.66 23.26
N ALA A 496 12.90 -10.09 23.67
CA ALA A 496 12.97 -8.72 24.17
C ALA A 496 12.72 -7.70 23.04
N GLN A 497 13.32 -7.92 21.86
CA GLN A 497 13.06 -7.09 20.69
C GLN A 497 11.59 -7.13 20.27
N LEU A 498 10.99 -8.32 20.23
CA LEU A 498 9.58 -8.50 19.86
C LEU A 498 8.63 -7.84 20.88
N ALA A 499 8.97 -7.88 22.17
CA ALA A 499 8.21 -7.19 23.21
C ALA A 499 8.17 -5.67 23.00
N GLU A 500 9.28 -5.05 22.53
CA GLU A 500 9.29 -3.63 22.18
C GLU A 500 8.49 -3.33 20.91
N ILE A 501 8.57 -4.19 19.89
CA ILE A 501 7.78 -4.04 18.66
C ILE A 501 6.28 -4.07 18.97
N TYR A 502 5.82 -4.93 19.88
CA TYR A 502 4.40 -5.05 20.26
C TYR A 502 3.80 -3.81 20.94
N LYS A 503 4.64 -2.90 21.45
CA LYS A 503 4.20 -1.60 22.01
C LYS A 503 3.93 -0.55 20.94
N THR A 504 4.33 -0.81 19.70
CA THR A 504 4.23 0.16 18.61
C THR A 504 2.76 0.44 18.28
N SER A 505 2.42 1.73 18.17
CA SER A 505 1.15 2.20 17.65
C SER A 505 1.35 3.29 16.60
N LEU A 506 0.39 3.47 15.69
CA LEU A 506 0.48 4.55 14.70
C LEU A 506 0.50 5.93 15.38
N ALA A 507 -0.21 6.08 16.50
CA ALA A 507 -0.18 7.27 17.35
C ALA A 507 1.25 7.60 17.83
N ALA A 508 2.01 6.60 18.31
CA ALA A 508 3.38 6.80 18.77
C ALA A 508 4.34 7.16 17.61
N ILE A 509 4.16 6.56 16.43
CA ILE A 509 4.93 6.92 15.23
C ILE A 509 4.65 8.37 14.82
N ILE A 510 3.38 8.81 14.84
CA ILE A 510 2.98 10.19 14.56
C ILE A 510 3.66 11.16 15.53
N CYS A 511 3.45 10.96 16.84
CA CYS A 511 4.00 11.81 17.89
C CYS A 511 5.53 11.98 17.79
N ARG A 512 6.24 10.92 17.43
CA ARG A 512 7.71 10.94 17.37
C ARG A 512 8.26 11.70 16.16
N ASN A 513 7.52 11.72 15.06
CA ASN A 513 8.04 12.15 13.76
C ASN A 513 7.30 13.37 13.16
N SER A 514 6.31 13.90 13.87
CA SER A 514 5.69 15.21 13.62
C SER A 514 6.58 16.37 14.05
N ASP A 515 6.27 17.59 13.62
CA ASP A 515 7.02 18.80 14.00
C ASP A 515 6.59 19.33 15.39
N GLY A 516 5.29 19.28 15.70
CA GLY A 516 4.73 19.91 16.91
C GLY A 516 3.52 19.21 17.55
N ILE A 517 3.18 17.98 17.14
CA ILE A 517 2.08 17.24 17.77
C ILE A 517 2.52 16.70 19.13
N THR A 518 1.91 17.20 20.20
CA THR A 518 2.17 16.77 21.59
C THR A 518 1.02 15.97 22.21
N ARG A 519 -0.16 15.97 21.58
CA ARG A 519 -1.33 15.20 22.03
C ARG A 519 -2.05 14.56 20.86
N VAL A 520 -2.43 13.30 21.02
CA VAL A 520 -3.13 12.51 19.99
C VAL A 520 -4.15 11.57 20.63
N ARG A 521 -5.07 11.02 19.83
CA ARG A 521 -5.86 9.86 20.24
C ARG A 521 -4.99 8.61 20.25
N GLU A 522 -5.21 7.72 21.20
CA GLU A 522 -4.48 6.44 21.28
C GLU A 522 -4.62 5.59 20.01
N HIS A 523 -5.83 5.57 19.43
CA HIS A 523 -6.12 4.88 18.17
C HIS A 523 -6.53 5.88 17.10
N VAL A 524 -5.59 6.34 16.29
CA VAL A 524 -5.81 7.45 15.35
C VAL A 524 -6.76 7.13 14.19
N MET A 525 -6.96 5.86 13.84
CA MET A 525 -7.93 5.42 12.80
C MET A 525 -9.38 5.36 13.32
N GLN A 526 -9.55 5.38 14.64
CA GLN A 526 -10.85 5.34 15.31
C GLN A 526 -11.13 6.69 15.94
N ARG A 527 -12.37 7.16 15.83
CA ARG A 527 -12.85 8.35 16.55
C ARG A 527 -13.58 7.95 17.82
N LEU A 528 -14.40 6.91 17.75
CA LEU A 528 -15.10 6.30 18.87
C LEU A 528 -14.67 4.84 18.99
N ARG A 529 -14.55 4.36 20.23
CA ARG A 529 -14.15 2.99 20.55
C ARG A 529 -14.82 2.54 21.83
N ASP A 530 -15.22 1.29 21.90
CA ASP A 530 -15.71 0.66 23.12
C ASP A 530 -14.63 0.72 24.22
N GLY A 531 -14.96 1.34 25.36
CA GLY A 531 -14.00 1.60 26.44
C GLY A 531 -13.25 2.94 26.33
N GLY A 532 -13.48 3.71 25.26
CA GLY A 532 -12.94 5.06 25.06
C GLY A 532 -11.74 5.12 24.11
N ASN A 533 -11.51 6.32 23.57
CA ASN A 533 -10.32 6.66 22.77
C ASN A 533 -9.88 8.10 23.10
N PRO A 534 -9.33 8.33 24.31
CA PRO A 534 -9.02 9.66 24.80
C PRO A 534 -7.85 10.29 24.04
N HIS A 535 -7.77 11.62 24.10
CA HIS A 535 -6.54 12.31 23.72
C HIS A 535 -5.54 12.24 24.87
N VAL A 536 -4.40 11.62 24.63
CA VAL A 536 -3.31 11.46 25.60
C VAL A 536 -2.13 12.35 25.23
N ASP A 537 -1.26 12.61 26.19
CA ASP A 537 0.04 13.21 25.90
C ASP A 537 0.91 12.19 25.14
N CYS A 538 1.66 12.66 24.16
CA CYS A 538 2.55 11.79 23.39
C CYS A 538 3.56 11.04 24.27
N GLN A 539 4.02 11.63 25.37
CA GLN A 539 4.97 11.00 26.29
C GLN A 539 4.37 9.81 27.05
N ASP A 540 3.04 9.78 27.21
CA ASP A 540 2.33 8.73 27.96
C ASP A 540 2.00 7.50 27.11
N LEU A 541 2.22 7.55 25.79
CA LEU A 541 2.00 6.42 24.90
C LEU A 541 3.06 5.34 25.12
N GLU A 542 2.62 4.09 25.39
CA GLU A 542 3.50 2.95 25.71
C GLU A 542 4.64 2.75 24.67
N GLY A 543 4.36 2.98 23.39
CA GLY A 543 5.32 2.82 22.30
C GLY A 543 6.11 4.07 21.92
N PHE A 544 5.93 5.21 22.61
CA PHE A 544 6.59 6.47 22.25
C PHE A 544 8.09 6.45 22.57
N HIS A 545 8.46 5.98 23.75
CA HIS A 545 9.85 5.71 24.12
C HIS A 545 10.23 4.27 23.74
N PHE A 546 10.60 4.07 22.47
CA PHE A 546 11.04 2.76 21.98
C PHE A 546 12.39 2.39 22.61
N ASN A 547 12.46 1.28 23.36
CA ASN A 547 13.70 0.86 24.00
C ASN A 547 14.60 0.10 23.01
N PHE A 548 15.79 0.64 22.75
CA PHE A 548 16.78 0.04 21.85
C PHE A 548 17.80 -0.86 22.56
N GLU A 549 17.80 -0.95 23.90
CA GLU A 549 18.68 -1.84 24.66
C GLU A 549 18.65 -3.30 24.13
N PRO A 550 17.49 -3.89 23.74
CA PRO A 550 17.46 -5.24 23.18
C PRO A 550 18.21 -5.43 21.84
N TRP A 551 18.65 -4.34 21.20
CA TRP A 551 19.49 -4.35 19.99
C TRP A 551 20.98 -4.05 20.28
N SER A 552 21.36 -3.86 21.54
CA SER A 552 22.76 -3.63 21.91
C SER A 552 23.60 -4.89 21.71
N GLU A 553 24.68 -4.76 20.94
CA GLU A 553 25.72 -5.78 20.78
C GLU A 553 26.94 -5.38 21.61
N LYS A 554 27.41 -6.28 22.47
CA LYS A 554 28.67 -6.07 23.19
C LYS A 554 29.79 -6.01 22.16
N GLN A 555 30.66 -4.99 22.24
CA GLN A 555 31.95 -5.03 21.55
C GLN A 555 32.67 -6.30 22.01
N GLN A 556 32.78 -7.28 21.11
CA GLN A 556 33.78 -8.32 21.32
C GLN A 556 35.13 -7.59 21.36
N PRO A 557 35.97 -7.82 22.37
CA PRO A 557 37.35 -7.37 22.30
C PRO A 557 37.87 -7.84 20.95
N GLN A 558 38.45 -6.93 20.17
CA GLN A 558 39.26 -7.36 19.04
C GLN A 558 40.30 -8.28 19.65
N ASP A 559 40.14 -9.59 19.46
CA ASP A 559 41.25 -10.51 19.59
C ASP A 559 42.25 -10.00 18.56
N LEU A 560 43.20 -9.20 19.04
CA LEU A 560 44.44 -8.92 18.35
C LEU A 560 44.99 -10.31 18.07
N HIS A 561 44.74 -10.81 16.86
CA HIS A 561 45.44 -11.96 16.34
C HIS A 561 46.91 -11.55 16.40
N SER A 562 47.58 -11.95 17.48
CA SER A 562 49.02 -12.06 17.49
C SER A 562 49.30 -12.91 16.26
N ALA A 563 49.88 -12.28 15.23
CA ALA A 563 50.31 -12.97 14.04
C ALA A 563 51.37 -13.98 14.48
N GLY A 564 50.90 -15.17 14.87
CA GLY A 564 51.74 -16.33 15.01
C GLY A 564 52.26 -16.59 13.62
N ILE A 565 53.54 -16.27 13.41
CA ILE A 565 54.26 -16.61 12.19
C ILE A 565 54.23 -18.14 12.10
N SER A 566 53.23 -18.66 11.41
CA SER A 566 53.20 -20.04 10.96
C SER A 566 54.36 -20.16 9.98
N ARG A 567 55.44 -20.84 10.40
CA ARG A 567 56.50 -21.29 9.49
C ARG A 567 55.89 -22.33 8.56
N GLY A 568 55.28 -21.88 7.47
CA GLY A 568 54.88 -22.74 6.37
C GLY A 568 56.14 -23.27 5.68
N SER A 569 56.42 -24.56 5.80
CA SER A 569 57.43 -25.22 4.98
C SER A 569 56.84 -25.50 3.60
N THR A 570 57.22 -24.71 2.61
CA THR A 570 56.86 -25.00 1.21
C THR A 570 57.71 -26.16 0.70
N SER A 571 57.08 -27.32 0.51
CA SER A 571 57.72 -28.48 -0.11
C SER A 571 57.59 -28.38 -1.62
N VAL A 572 58.68 -28.13 -2.34
CA VAL A 572 58.70 -28.14 -3.81
C VAL A 572 59.20 -29.50 -4.29
N ARG A 573 58.36 -30.24 -5.02
CA ARG A 573 58.75 -31.49 -5.69
C ARG A 573 59.38 -31.16 -7.04
N VAL A 574 60.68 -31.39 -7.18
CA VAL A 574 61.38 -31.33 -8.47
C VAL A 574 61.46 -32.75 -9.04
N MET A 575 60.80 -33.01 -10.18
CA MET A 575 60.95 -34.27 -10.90
C MET A 575 62.07 -34.16 -11.94
N SER A 576 63.14 -34.93 -11.77
CA SER A 576 64.19 -35.12 -12.76
C SER A 576 63.87 -36.35 -13.62
N LYS A 577 63.98 -36.22 -14.95
CA LYS A 577 63.88 -37.32 -15.92
C LYS A 577 65.20 -38.10 -15.98
N ALA A 578 65.50 -38.88 -14.96
CA ALA A 578 66.33 -40.09 -15.03
C ALA A 578 66.37 -40.76 -13.65
N ASN A 579 65.94 -42.01 -13.60
CA ASN A 579 65.92 -42.92 -12.44
C ASN A 579 64.90 -42.63 -11.31
N HIS A 580 64.07 -43.66 -11.05
CA HIS A 580 62.99 -43.70 -10.08
C HIS A 580 63.46 -43.75 -8.62
N GLN A 581 63.93 -42.64 -8.05
CA GLN A 581 63.96 -42.44 -6.59
C GLN A 581 63.64 -40.98 -6.23
N ALA A 582 62.70 -40.78 -5.30
CA ALA A 582 62.35 -39.46 -4.78
C ALA A 582 63.18 -39.14 -3.52
N HIS A 583 63.90 -38.03 -3.53
CA HIS A 583 64.57 -37.50 -2.34
C HIS A 583 63.92 -36.17 -1.91
N ASN A 584 63.63 -36.04 -0.62
CA ASN A 584 63.21 -34.77 -0.03
C ASN A 584 64.46 -33.96 0.31
N VAL A 585 64.57 -32.73 -0.23
CA VAL A 585 65.62 -31.79 0.13
C VAL A 585 64.97 -30.57 0.79
N THR A 586 65.41 -30.26 2.00
CA THR A 586 64.97 -29.09 2.78
C THR A 586 65.97 -27.95 2.55
N LEU A 587 65.54 -26.84 1.95
CA LEU A 587 66.36 -25.62 1.82
C LEU A 587 65.97 -24.63 2.92
N HIS A 588 66.92 -24.26 3.77
CA HIS A 588 66.78 -23.12 4.69
C HIS A 588 67.29 -21.86 3.99
N ILE A 589 66.39 -20.90 3.77
CA ILE A 589 66.75 -19.55 3.35
C ILE A 589 66.57 -18.66 4.59
N ASP A 590 67.68 -18.26 5.20
CA ASP A 590 67.69 -17.16 6.16
C ASP A 590 67.58 -15.83 5.39
N LYS A 591 66.51 -15.09 5.62
CA LYS A 591 66.48 -13.64 5.38
C LYS A 591 66.29 -12.96 6.72
N GLY A 592 67.38 -12.38 7.21
CA GLY A 592 67.37 -11.48 8.34
C GLY A 592 66.80 -10.12 7.96
N ILE A 593 66.09 -9.57 8.95
CA ILE A 593 65.51 -8.22 9.12
C ILE A 593 64.30 -7.91 8.25
#